data_AF-A0A519V8P0-F1
#
_entry.id   AF-A0A519V8P0-F1
#
_cell.length_a   1.000
_cell.length_b   1.000
_cell.length_c   1.000
_cell.angle_alpha   90.00
_cell.angle_beta   90.00
_cell.angle_gamma   90.00
#
_symmetry.space_group_name_H-M   'P 1'
#
loop_
_entity.id
_entity.type
_entity.pdbx_description
1 polymer ?
#
loop_
_entity_poly.entity_id
_entity_poly.type
_entity_poly.pdbx_seq_one_letter_code
_entity_poly.pdbx_strand_id
1 'polypeptide(L)'
;MKRSDFLKSSLLAAGAITTGAGLNNAFALGNKQDNLSNKPFNMDYAPHQGMFAHHAGKNFLDQIQFMYDNGFRSIEDNGYLNRTVEEQEKVGNLLSKL
;
A
#
# COMPACT_ATOMS: atom_id res chain seq x y z
N MET A 1 15.66 -23.76 -8.01
CA MET A 1 14.49 -23.88 -8.91
C MET A 1 14.57 -22.84 -10.01
N LYS A 2 14.35 -23.22 -11.28
CA LYS A 2 14.24 -22.26 -12.39
C LYS A 2 12.81 -21.72 -12.45
N ARG A 3 12.65 -20.39 -12.45
CA ARG A 3 11.33 -19.73 -12.50
C ARG A 3 10.49 -20.17 -13.70
N SER A 4 11.15 -20.46 -14.84
CA SER A 4 10.51 -20.98 -16.05
C SER A 4 9.82 -22.32 -15.84
N ASP A 5 10.41 -23.20 -15.03
CA ASP A 5 9.94 -24.57 -14.88
C ASP A 5 8.76 -24.59 -13.89
N PHE A 6 8.79 -23.73 -12.88
CA PHE A 6 7.65 -23.51 -11.98
C PHE A 6 6.42 -22.95 -12.72
N LEU A 7 6.61 -21.98 -13.61
CA LEU A 7 5.51 -21.41 -14.39
C LEU A 7 4.91 -22.42 -15.37
N LYS A 8 5.73 -23.23 -16.05
CA LYS A 8 5.27 -24.28 -16.96
C LYS A 8 4.46 -25.36 -16.24
N SER A 9 4.93 -25.80 -15.08
CA SER A 9 4.20 -26.77 -14.25
C SER A 9 2.89 -26.21 -13.71
N SER A 10 2.86 -24.92 -13.35
CA SER A 10 1.65 -24.26 -12.86
C SER A 10 0.60 -24.08 -13.95
N LEU A 11 1.00 -23.75 -15.19
CA LEU A 11 0.08 -23.58 -16.32
C LEU A 11 -0.56 -24.91 -16.76
N LEU A 12 0.23 -26.01 -16.76
CA LEU A 12 -0.26 -27.34 -17.12
C LEU A 12 -1.28 -27.88 -16.11
N ALA A 13 -1.10 -27.58 -14.82
CA ALA A 13 -2.07 -27.93 -13.79
C ALA A 13 -3.39 -27.13 -13.92
N ALA A 14 -3.33 -25.88 -14.40
CA ALA A 14 -4.51 -25.04 -14.65
C ALA A 14 -5.26 -25.40 -15.95
N GLY A 15 -4.60 -26.06 -16.90
CA GLY A 15 -5.18 -26.43 -18.20
C GLY A 15 -6.32 -27.46 -18.14
N ALA A 16 -6.49 -28.17 -17.01
CA ALA A 16 -7.58 -29.12 -16.80
C ALA A 16 -8.93 -28.48 -16.43
N ILE A 17 -9.01 -27.16 -16.26
CA ILE A 17 -10.20 -26.44 -15.76
C ILE A 17 -10.89 -25.61 -16.87
N THR A 18 -10.44 -25.70 -18.13
CA THR A 18 -10.87 -24.81 -19.22
C THR A 18 -12.13 -25.26 -19.98
N THR A 19 -12.88 -26.26 -19.51
CA THR A 19 -14.23 -26.57 -20.04
C THR A 19 -15.28 -25.58 -19.53
N GLY A 20 -15.09 -24.30 -19.87
CA GLY A 20 -16.10 -23.30 -20.23
C GLY A 20 -17.19 -22.84 -19.25
N ALA A 21 -17.55 -23.60 -18.20
CA ALA A 21 -18.76 -23.31 -17.41
C ALA A 21 -18.50 -23.10 -15.90
N GLY A 22 -17.34 -23.50 -15.37
CA GLY A 22 -17.06 -23.46 -13.92
C GLY A 22 -16.24 -22.27 -13.42
N LEU A 23 -15.59 -21.52 -14.31
CA LEU A 23 -14.60 -20.51 -13.91
C LEU A 23 -15.21 -19.22 -13.35
N ASN A 24 -16.47 -18.91 -13.65
CA ASN A 24 -17.09 -17.67 -13.18
C ASN A 24 -17.24 -17.62 -11.65
N ASN A 25 -17.40 -18.79 -10.99
CA ASN A 25 -17.58 -18.87 -9.54
C ASN A 25 -16.27 -19.12 -8.76
N ALA A 26 -15.23 -19.67 -9.40
CA ALA A 26 -13.96 -19.97 -8.73
C ALA A 26 -13.12 -18.71 -8.46
N PHE A 27 -13.23 -17.68 -9.31
CA PHE A 27 -12.60 -16.37 -9.09
C PHE A 27 -13.43 -15.43 -8.21
N ALA A 28 -14.72 -15.72 -8.01
CA ALA A 28 -15.63 -14.89 -7.22
C ALA A 28 -15.62 -15.22 -5.71
N LEU A 29 -15.05 -16.36 -5.30
CA LEU A 29 -15.08 -16.82 -3.90
C LEU A 29 -13.97 -16.26 -3.00
N GLY A 30 -13.14 -15.36 -3.50
CA GLY A 30 -11.86 -15.04 -2.88
C GLY A 30 -11.64 -13.60 -2.40
N ASN A 31 -12.67 -12.75 -2.29
CA ASN A 31 -12.48 -11.40 -1.76
C ASN A 31 -13.71 -10.92 -0.98
N LYS A 32 -13.90 -11.46 0.24
CA LYS A 32 -14.28 -10.54 1.32
C LYS A 32 -13.07 -9.63 1.50
N GLN A 33 -13.01 -8.55 0.72
CA GLN A 33 -12.23 -7.38 1.12
C GLN A 33 -12.89 -6.87 2.39
N ASP A 34 -12.55 -7.48 3.53
CA ASP A 34 -12.47 -6.68 4.73
C ASP A 34 -11.63 -5.48 4.31
N ASN A 35 -12.19 -4.28 4.38
CA ASN A 35 -11.46 -3.04 4.13
C ASN A 35 -10.32 -2.97 5.14
N LEU A 36 -9.19 -3.64 4.82
CA LEU A 36 -7.93 -3.56 5.54
C LEU A 36 -7.36 -2.14 5.48
N SER A 37 -7.91 -1.30 4.58
CA SER A 37 -7.59 0.09 4.32
C SER A 37 -7.89 1.06 5.48
N ASN A 38 -7.78 0.62 6.73
CA ASN A 38 -7.97 1.43 7.93
C ASN A 38 -7.35 0.80 9.19
N LYS A 39 -6.93 -0.47 9.15
CA LYS A 39 -6.29 -1.08 10.32
C LYS A 39 -4.83 -0.65 10.38
N PRO A 40 -4.33 -0.17 11.53
CA PRO A 40 -2.92 0.07 11.71
C PRO A 40 -2.10 -1.19 11.42
N PHE A 41 -0.90 -1.02 10.87
CA PHE A 41 0.05 -2.12 10.79
C PHE A 41 0.51 -2.53 12.19
N ASN A 42 0.83 -3.81 12.37
CA ASN A 42 1.38 -4.32 13.64
C ASN A 42 2.81 -3.81 13.91
N MET A 43 3.54 -3.49 12.85
CA MET A 43 4.90 -2.96 12.91
C MET A 43 4.88 -1.47 12.61
N ASP A 44 5.84 -0.76 13.21
CA ASP A 44 5.96 0.69 13.07
C ASP A 44 6.70 1.07 11.77
N TYR A 45 6.00 0.93 10.64
CA TYR A 45 6.54 1.32 9.35
C TYR A 45 6.50 2.83 9.18
N ALA A 46 7.65 3.40 8.79
CA ALA A 46 7.87 4.82 8.65
C ALA A 46 8.30 5.18 7.21
N PRO A 47 7.36 5.29 6.26
CA PRO A 47 7.67 5.76 4.91
C PRO A 47 8.08 7.24 4.92
N HIS A 48 8.81 7.67 3.89
CA HIS A 48 9.28 9.05 3.74
C HIS A 48 8.59 9.77 2.57
N GLN A 49 8.79 11.09 2.51
CA GLN A 49 8.28 11.95 1.43
C GLN A 49 8.66 11.39 0.04
N GLY A 50 7.69 11.34 -0.87
CA GLY A 50 7.84 10.93 -2.26
C GLY A 50 7.39 9.49 -2.56
N MET A 51 7.38 8.60 -1.56
CA MET A 51 6.96 7.20 -1.76
C MET A 51 5.53 7.07 -2.27
N PHE A 52 4.65 8.02 -1.90
CA PHE A 52 3.24 8.01 -2.29
C PHE A 52 2.86 9.13 -3.28
N ALA A 53 3.82 9.72 -3.98
CA ALA A 53 3.55 10.85 -4.89
C ALA A 53 2.54 10.52 -6.01
N HIS A 54 2.47 9.26 -6.45
CA HIS A 54 1.52 8.78 -7.46
C HIS A 54 0.12 8.47 -6.91
N HIS A 55 -0.03 8.38 -5.58
CA HIS A 55 -1.30 8.08 -4.92
C HIS A 55 -1.93 9.35 -4.32
N ALA A 56 -1.12 10.17 -3.63
CA ALA A 56 -1.58 11.34 -2.89
C ALA A 56 -1.07 12.67 -3.47
N GLY A 57 -0.34 12.64 -4.59
CA GLY A 57 0.27 13.84 -5.17
C GLY A 57 1.58 14.26 -4.49
N LYS A 58 2.17 15.35 -4.97
CA LYS A 58 3.52 15.79 -4.56
C LYS A 58 3.56 16.52 -3.21
N ASN A 59 2.41 16.95 -2.69
CA ASN A 59 2.33 17.60 -1.39
C ASN A 59 2.62 16.59 -0.28
N PHE A 60 3.50 16.94 0.66
CA PHE A 60 3.88 16.02 1.73
C PHE A 60 2.76 15.80 2.76
N LEU A 61 1.95 16.83 3.05
CA LEU A 61 0.82 16.72 3.97
C LEU A 61 -0.22 15.74 3.45
N ASP A 62 -0.51 15.78 2.15
CA ASP A 62 -1.43 14.84 1.49
C ASP A 62 -0.88 13.40 1.55
N GLN A 63 0.44 13.24 1.39
CA GLN A 63 1.09 11.94 1.56
C GLN A 63 1.03 11.44 3.01
N ILE A 64 1.20 12.31 4.02
CA ILE A 64 1.04 11.95 5.44
C ILE A 64 -0.39 11.51 5.74
N GLN A 65 -1.40 12.21 5.22
CA GLN A 65 -2.79 11.81 5.37
C GLN A 65 -3.03 10.43 4.73
N PHE A 66 -2.54 10.23 3.51
CA PHE A 66 -2.64 8.94 2.84
C PHE A 66 -1.96 7.81 3.62
N MET A 67 -0.79 8.07 4.21
CA MET A 67 -0.11 7.12 5.09
C MET A 67 -1.01 6.73 6.27
N TYR A 68 -1.59 7.72 6.97
CA TYR A 68 -2.47 7.48 8.10
C TYR A 68 -3.71 6.66 7.72
N ASP A 69 -4.37 7.03 6.63
CA ASP A 69 -5.57 6.35 6.11
C ASP A 69 -5.27 4.90 5.73
N ASN A 70 -4.04 4.61 5.28
CA ASN A 70 -3.62 3.26 4.88
C ASN A 70 -2.92 2.46 6.00
N GLY A 71 -3.02 2.90 7.25
CA GLY A 71 -2.59 2.13 8.42
C GLY A 71 -1.15 2.39 8.89
N PHE A 72 -0.41 3.31 8.27
CA PHE A 72 0.88 3.76 8.79
C PHE A 72 0.69 4.69 9.99
N ARG A 73 1.60 4.64 10.97
CA ARG A 73 1.52 5.46 12.18
C ARG A 73 2.79 6.27 12.48
N SER A 74 3.83 6.07 11.68
CA SER A 74 5.07 6.84 11.74
C SER A 74 5.47 7.33 10.35
N ILE A 75 6.34 8.34 10.32
CA ILE A 75 6.98 8.84 9.11
C ILE A 75 8.49 8.93 9.33
N GLU A 76 9.26 8.70 8.28
CA GLU A 76 10.67 9.05 8.26
C GLU A 76 10.82 10.39 7.54
N ASP A 77 11.45 11.36 8.21
CA ASP A 77 11.58 12.70 7.65
C ASP A 77 13.03 13.20 7.57
N ASN A 78 13.80 12.59 6.67
CA ASN A 78 15.19 12.96 6.41
C ASN A 78 15.35 14.39 5.85
N GLY A 79 14.28 14.97 5.29
CA GLY A 79 14.28 16.34 4.76
C GLY A 79 14.06 17.42 5.82
N TYR A 80 13.71 17.04 7.06
CA TYR A 80 13.24 17.93 8.12
C TYR A 80 14.10 19.18 8.32
N LEU A 81 15.42 19.00 8.44
CA LEU A 81 16.37 20.09 8.71
C LEU A 81 16.45 21.14 7.59
N ASN A 82 16.04 20.80 6.36
CA ASN A 82 16.11 21.69 5.20
C ASN A 82 14.77 22.40 4.90
N ARG A 83 13.70 22.08 5.63
CA ARG A 83 12.39 22.72 5.44
C ARG A 83 12.32 24.06 6.16
N THR A 84 11.44 24.93 5.66
CA THR A 84 11.16 26.19 6.33
C THR A 84 10.43 25.92 7.65
N VAL A 85 10.51 26.86 8.60
CA VAL A 85 9.77 26.78 9.87
C VAL A 85 8.27 26.62 9.61
N GLU A 86 7.72 27.36 8.64
CA GLU A 86 6.31 27.25 8.26
C GLU A 86 5.93 25.84 7.79
N GLU A 87 6.77 25.19 6.98
CA GLU A 87 6.54 23.81 6.55
C GLU A 87 6.63 22.82 7.71
N GLN A 88 7.62 22.99 8.60
CA GLN A 88 7.76 22.15 9.80
C GLN A 88 6.54 22.29 10.71
N GLU A 89 6.03 23.51 10.92
CA GLU A 89 4.82 23.77 11.68
C GLU A 89 3.59 23.12 11.04
N LYS A 90 3.43 23.20 9.72
CA LYS A 90 2.33 22.54 9.02
C LYS A 90 2.38 21.01 9.18
N VAL A 91 3.56 20.41 9.04
CA VAL A 91 3.76 18.96 9.24
C VAL A 91 3.46 18.57 10.69
N GLY A 92 4.05 19.27 11.67
CA GLY A 92 3.83 18.99 13.09
C GLY A 92 2.36 19.17 13.52
N ASN A 93 1.69 20.21 13.02
CA ASN A 93 0.27 20.46 13.28
C ASN A 93 -0.66 19.42 12.65
N LEU A 94 -0.26 18.79 11.54
CA LEU A 94 -0.99 17.67 10.96
C LEU A 94 -0.78 16.42 11.81
N LEU A 95 0.48 16.09 12.12
CA LEU A 95 0.83 14.91 12.92
C LEU A 95 0.21 14.93 14.32
N SER A 96 0.03 16.09 14.94
CA SER A 96 -0.62 16.19 16.26
C SER A 96 -2.12 15.95 16.24
N LYS A 97 -2.76 15.95 15.06
CA LYS A 97 -4.20 15.74 14.88
C LYS A 97 -4.56 14.33 14.43
N LEU A 98 -3.61 13.61 13.84
CA LEU A 98 -3.76 12.23 13.34
C LEU A 98 -3.48 11.24 14.46
#